data_AF-A0A5S9P6J2-F1
#
_entry.id   AF-A0A5S9P6J2-F1
#
_cell.length_a   1.000
_cell.length_b   1.000
_cell.length_c   1.000
_cell.angle_alpha   90.00
_cell.angle_beta   90.00
_cell.angle_gamma   90.00
#
_symmetry.space_group_name_H-M   'P 1'
#
loop_
_entity.id
_entity.type
_entity.pdbx_description
1 polymer ?
#
loop_
_entity_poly.entity_id
_entity_poly.type
_entity_poly.pdbx_seq_one_letter_code
_entity_poly.pdbx_strand_id
1 'polypeptide(L)' 'MQGEKFVFNVKRLVIVPIILLLGGCGIQPWVKPYERQNLADPIMTFDRDPISSSYMHHVYQAREGARGAEGGSGGGCGCN' A
#
# COMPACT_ATOMS: atom_id res chain seq x y z
N MET A 1 19.39 11.10 -45.85
CA MET A 1 18.08 10.63 -45.35
C MET A 1 18.16 9.57 -44.22
N GLN A 2 19.35 9.19 -43.73
CA GLN A 2 19.50 8.20 -42.64
C GLN A 2 19.34 8.80 -41.21
N GLY A 3 19.61 10.11 -41.05
CA GLY A 3 19.63 10.78 -39.75
C GLY A 3 18.26 10.96 -39.10
N GLU A 4 17.22 11.27 -39.88
CA GLU A 4 15.87 11.45 -39.32
C GLU A 4 15.25 10.14 -38.81
N LYS A 5 15.53 9.01 -39.49
CA LYS A 5 15.04 7.69 -39.07
C LYS A 5 15.67 7.22 -37.75
N PHE A 6 16.93 7.59 -37.49
CA PHE A 6 17.62 7.31 -36.23
C PHE A 6 17.01 8.10 -35.07
N VAL A 7 16.77 9.40 -35.26
CA VAL A 7 16.15 10.27 -34.24
C VAL A 7 14.72 9.83 -33.90
N PHE A 8 13.94 9.36 -34.89
CA PHE A 8 12.60 8.81 -34.66
C PHE A 8 12.62 7.51 -33.83
N ASN A 9 13.59 6.62 -34.07
CA ASN A 9 13.71 5.36 -33.31
C ASN A 9 14.22 5.60 -31.87
N VAL A 10 15.14 6.54 -31.67
CA VAL A 10 15.60 6.92 -30.33
C VAL A 10 14.48 7.60 -29.52
N LYS A 11 13.69 8.48 -30.14
CA LYS A 11 12.50 9.06 -29.50
C LYS A 11 11.49 7.99 -29.11
N ARG A 12 11.21 7.01 -29.98
CA ARG A 12 10.30 5.90 -29.68
C ARG A 12 10.81 5.03 -28.52
N LEU A 13 12.12 4.77 -28.44
CA LEU A 13 12.73 4.02 -27.33
C LEU A 13 12.57 4.71 -25.97
N VAL A 14 12.53 6.05 -25.93
CA VAL A 14 12.39 6.82 -24.69
C VAL A 14 10.92 7.07 -24.32
N ILE A 15 10.04 7.24 -25.30
CA ILE A 15 8.62 7.56 -25.06
C ILE A 15 7.83 6.35 -24.49
N VAL A 16 8.13 5.13 -24.94
CA VAL A 16 7.43 3.91 -24.48
C VAL A 16 7.59 3.65 -22.96
N PRO A 17 8.80 3.67 -22.36
CA PRO A 17 8.94 3.45 -20.92
C PRO A 17 8.33 4.57 -20.08
N ILE A 18 8.32 5.82 -20.58
CA ILE A 18 7.71 6.96 -19.87
C ILE A 18 6.19 6.78 -19.74
N ILE A 19 5.52 6.29 -20.79
CA ILE A 19 4.07 6.04 -20.77
C ILE A 19 3.70 4.92 -19.78
N LEU A 20 4.53 3.88 -19.66
CA LEU A 20 4.32 2.79 -18.70
C LEU A 20 4.39 3.26 -17.23
N LEU A 21 5.28 4.21 -16.93
CA LEU A 21 5.45 4.74 -15.57
C LEU A 21 4.27 5.65 -15.13
N LEU A 22 3.48 6.16 -16.07
CA LEU A 22 2.36 7.06 -15.81
C LEU A 22 1.02 6.32 -15.57
N GLY A 23 0.97 5.00 -15.78
CA GLY A 23 -0.26 4.19 -15.73
C GLY A 23 -0.78 3.79 -14.34
N GLY A 24 -0.15 4.24 -13.25
CA GLY A 24 -0.44 3.73 -11.90
C GLY A 24 -1.62 4.36 -11.16
N CYS A 25 -2.16 5.50 -11.61
CA CYS A 25 -3.01 6.35 -10.75
C CYS A 25 -4.53 6.27 -11.02
N GLY A 26 -5.01 5.29 -11.76
CA GLY A 26 -6.44 5.24 -12.15
C GLY A 26 -7.01 3.86 -12.43
N ILE A 27 -6.31 2.79 -12.04
CA ILE A 27 -6.86 1.44 -12.14
C ILE A 27 -7.97 1.34 -11.10
N GLN A 28 -9.10 0.76 -11.50
CA GLN A 28 -10.16 0.33 -10.60
C GLN A 28 -9.69 -0.92 -9.83
N PRO A 29 -9.29 -0.79 -8.54
CA PRO A 29 -9.63 -1.86 -7.64
C PRO A 29 -10.26 -1.26 -6.39
N TRP A 30 -11.29 -0.43 -6.53
CA TRP A 30 -12.07 -0.10 -5.33
C TRP A 30 -12.92 -1.32 -4.98
N VAL A 31 -12.53 -1.99 -3.90
CA VAL A 31 -13.40 -2.90 -3.16
C VAL A 31 -14.62 -2.08 -2.74
N LYS A 32 -15.82 -2.59 -2.99
CA LYS A 32 -17.05 -1.85 -2.67
C LYS A 32 -17.09 -1.59 -1.16
N PRO A 33 -17.68 -0.48 -0.67
CA PRO A 33 -17.61 -0.13 0.75
C PRO A 33 -18.05 -1.26 1.70
N TYR A 34 -19.03 -2.07 1.29
CA TYR A 34 -19.53 -3.22 2.04
C TYR A 34 -18.67 -4.49 1.90
N GLU A 35 -17.78 -4.60 0.93
CA GLU A 35 -16.83 -5.72 0.81
C GLU A 35 -15.59 -5.51 1.69
N ARG A 36 -15.36 -4.27 2.20
CA ARG A 36 -14.22 -3.95 3.06
C ARG A 36 -14.24 -4.63 4.42
N GLN A 37 -15.41 -5.05 4.89
CA GLN A 37 -15.55 -5.80 6.14
C GLN A 37 -14.81 -7.15 6.12
N ASN A 38 -14.55 -7.71 4.92
CA ASN A 38 -13.82 -8.97 4.76
C ASN A 38 -12.29 -8.79 4.78
N LEU A 39 -11.79 -7.54 4.81
CA LEU A 39 -10.34 -7.27 4.80
C LEU A 39 -9.68 -7.55 6.15
N ALA A 40 -10.46 -7.56 7.23
CA ALA A 40 -9.98 -7.78 8.60
C ALA A 40 -10.88 -8.79 9.32
N ASP A 41 -11.01 -9.99 8.77
CA ASP A 41 -11.71 -11.09 9.44
C ASP A 41 -11.02 -11.38 10.79
N PRO A 42 -11.76 -11.51 11.91
CA PRO A 42 -11.18 -11.84 13.22
C PRO A 42 -10.23 -13.05 13.21
N ILE A 43 -10.43 -14.03 12.32
CA ILE A 43 -9.52 -15.18 12.19
C ILE A 43 -8.10 -14.81 11.71
N MET A 44 -7.94 -13.68 11.03
CA MET A 44 -6.66 -13.17 10.55
C MET A 44 -5.90 -12.38 11.62
N THR A 45 -6.42 -12.31 12.85
CA THR A 45 -5.75 -11.66 13.97
C THR A 45 -4.59 -12.52 14.43
N PHE A 46 -3.38 -11.93 14.48
CA PHE A 46 -2.18 -12.63 14.96
C PHE A 46 -2.21 -12.87 16.48
N ASP A 47 -2.94 -12.04 17.21
CA ASP A 47 -3.08 -12.13 18.65
C ASP A 47 -4.34 -12.90 19.06
N ARG A 48 -4.18 -13.74 20.07
CA ARG A 48 -5.28 -14.48 20.70
C ARG A 48 -6.10 -13.61 21.66
N ASP A 49 -5.50 -12.59 22.28
CA ASP A 49 -6.17 -11.68 23.21
C ASP A 49 -5.95 -10.20 22.80
N PRO A 50 -6.80 -9.65 21.92
CA PRO A 50 -6.61 -8.30 21.37
C PRO A 50 -6.82 -7.18 22.40
N ILE A 51 -7.47 -7.47 23.54
CA ILE A 51 -7.74 -6.49 24.59
C ILE A 51 -6.46 -6.26 25.39
N SER A 52 -5.80 -7.34 25.80
CA SER A 52 -4.56 -7.27 26.56
C SER A 52 -3.43 -6.65 25.74
N SER A 53 -3.29 -7.00 24.46
CA SER A 53 -2.25 -6.38 23.62
C SER A 53 -2.50 -4.91 23.38
N SER A 54 -3.73 -4.51 23.06
CA SER A 54 -4.07 -3.09 22.90
C SER A 54 -3.67 -2.25 24.14
N TYR A 55 -3.93 -2.78 25.34
CA TYR A 55 -3.48 -2.15 26.58
C TYR A 55 -1.95 -2.02 26.66
N MET A 56 -1.22 -3.10 26.38
CA MET A 56 0.25 -3.09 26.42
C MET A 56 0.84 -2.17 25.35
N HIS A 57 0.28 -2.15 24.13
CA HIS A 57 0.68 -1.24 23.07
C HIS A 57 0.49 0.23 23.47
N HIS A 58 -0.61 0.58 24.14
CA HIS A 58 -0.78 1.94 24.66
C HIS A 58 0.32 2.32 25.67
N VAL A 59 0.76 1.38 26.52
CA VAL A 59 1.88 1.60 27.44
C VAL A 59 3.20 1.82 26.69
N TYR A 60 3.50 0.99 25.68
CA TYR A 60 4.70 1.13 24.86
C TYR A 60 4.70 2.44 24.07
N GLN A 61 3.57 2.80 23.45
CA GLN A 61 3.42 4.08 22.75
C GLN A 61 3.73 5.29 23.64
N ALA A 62 3.28 5.26 24.90
CA ALA A 62 3.55 6.33 25.86
C ALA A 62 5.03 6.37 26.31
N ARG A 63 5.66 5.21 26.46
CA ARG A 63 7.05 5.09 26.93
C ARG A 63 8.08 5.36 25.84
N GLU A 64 7.78 4.94 24.62
CA GLU A 64 8.73 4.90 23.50
C GLU A 64 8.47 6.01 22.48
N GLY A 65 7.35 6.74 22.60
CA GLY A 65 6.97 7.79 21.66
C GLY A 65 6.56 7.28 20.27
N ALA A 66 6.36 5.97 20.11
CA ALA A 66 6.10 5.31 18.83
C ALA A 66 4.59 5.15 18.53
N ARG A 67 3.80 6.22 18.67
CA ARG A 67 2.37 6.19 18.33
C ARG A 67 2.15 5.84 16.85
N GLY A 68 1.30 4.86 16.59
CA GLY A 68 0.92 4.45 15.23
C GLY A 68 1.82 3.39 14.58
N ALA A 69 2.92 2.97 15.22
CA ALA A 69 3.87 2.01 14.65
C ALA A 69 3.41 0.53 14.71
N GLU A 70 2.30 0.24 15.40
CA GLU A 70 1.85 -1.13 15.72
C GLU A 70 0.99 -1.80 14.63
N GLY A 71 0.87 -1.17 13.47
CA GLY A 71 -0.01 -1.65 12.40
C GLY A 71 -1.47 -1.17 12.54
N GLY A 72 -2.21 -1.26 11.45
CA GLY A 72 -3.62 -0.88 11.35
C GLY A 72 -4.56 -2.00 11.80
N SER A 73 -5.87 -1.72 11.86
CA SER A 73 -6.88 -2.70 12.25
C SER A 73 -6.98 -3.84 11.22
N GLY A 74 -6.27 -4.95 11.46
CA GLY A 74 -6.32 -6.17 10.65
C GLY A 74 -4.94 -6.73 10.30
N GLY A 75 -4.91 -7.97 9.80
CA GLY A 75 -3.69 -8.74 9.50
C GLY A 75 -2.90 -8.31 8.25
N GLY A 76 -2.69 -7.01 8.07
CA GLY A 76 -1.91 -6.45 6.96
C GLY A 76 -0.86 -5.43 7.43
N CYS A 77 -0.01 -4.98 6.49
CA CYS A 77 0.92 -3.85 6.68
C CYS A 77 0.15 -2.51 6.76
N GLY A 78 -0.85 -2.43 7.64
CA GLY A 78 -1.66 -1.23 7.82
C GLY A 78 -0.80 -0.10 8.36
N CYS A 79 -0.34 0.79 7.49
CA CYS A 79 0.17 2.08 7.91
C CYS A 79 -0.98 2.85 8.55
N ASN A 80 -0.81 3.30 9.81
CA ASN A 80 -1.71 4.27 10.45
C ASN A 80 -1.67 5.63 9.72
#